data_AF-A0A7S4K734-F1
#
_entry.id   AF-A0A7S4K734-F1
#
_cell.length_a   1.000
_cell.length_b   1.000
_cell.length_c   1.000
_cell.angle_alpha   90.00
_cell.angle_beta   90.00
_cell.angle_gamma   90.00
#
_symmetry.space_group_name_H-M   'P 1'
#
loop_
_entity.id
_entity.type
_entity.pdbx_description
1 polymer ?
#
loop_
_entity_poly.entity_id
_entity_poly.type
_entity_poly.pdbx_seq_one_letter_code
_entity_poly.pdbx_strand_id
1 'polypeptide(L)'
;DHSQTKREKRNKKRKREEQKRMLAMRGGRGRGNGKKEMEPLFCMRGHGCAVLCCCFHPSGKIIVSGGEDGTLKIWSLKIRRCILSLSLTNPQTSKDPTGVLSVSFSSFPSFSSPLLITQGRDGVLKIWKCDITGKHAESASLSLLWSLELKTKGFCPFDVSLLPSSLPFLSTSSSSSSSSS
;
A
#
# COMPACT_ATOMS: atom_id res chain seq x y z
N ASP A 1 -16.24 17.96 -72.96
CA ASP A 1 -16.24 17.13 -71.72
C ASP A 1 -14.88 16.73 -71.16
N HIS A 2 -13.89 16.35 -71.98
CA HIS A 2 -12.59 15.88 -71.44
C HIS A 2 -11.72 16.99 -70.78
N SER A 3 -11.97 18.26 -71.10
CA SER A 3 -11.29 19.43 -70.50
C SER A 3 -11.86 19.82 -69.13
N GLN A 4 -13.18 19.70 -68.93
CA GLN A 4 -13.85 20.01 -67.67
C GLN A 4 -13.47 19.00 -66.58
N THR A 5 -13.42 17.71 -66.93
CA THR A 5 -13.04 16.62 -66.00
C THR A 5 -11.57 16.71 -65.53
N LYS A 6 -10.64 17.16 -66.39
CA LYS A 6 -9.24 17.42 -65.99
C LYS A 6 -9.12 18.59 -65.01
N ARG A 7 -9.92 19.65 -65.20
CA ARG A 7 -9.93 20.84 -64.33
C ARG A 7 -10.48 20.50 -62.94
N GLU A 8 -11.54 19.70 -62.88
CA GLU A 8 -12.11 19.22 -61.61
C GLU A 8 -11.15 18.34 -60.81
N LYS A 9 -10.44 17.42 -61.47
CA LYS A 9 -9.42 16.58 -60.81
C LYS A 9 -8.29 17.42 -60.20
N ARG A 10 -7.86 18.48 -60.91
CA ARG A 10 -6.82 19.40 -60.41
C ARG A 10 -7.30 20.24 -59.23
N ASN A 11 -8.55 20.71 -59.25
CA ASN A 11 -9.16 21.45 -58.15
C ASN A 11 -9.35 20.58 -56.90
N LYS A 12 -9.76 19.32 -57.09
CA LYS A 12 -9.91 18.34 -55.99
C LYS A 12 -8.57 18.00 -55.34
N LYS A 13 -7.49 17.93 -56.14
CA LYS A 13 -6.12 17.73 -55.64
C LYS A 13 -5.64 18.92 -54.80
N ARG A 14 -5.84 20.16 -55.30
CA ARG A 14 -5.47 21.38 -54.55
C ARG A 14 -6.21 21.46 -53.21
N LYS A 15 -7.52 21.21 -53.17
CA LYS A 15 -8.30 21.19 -51.92
C LYS A 15 -7.79 20.16 -50.91
N ARG A 16 -7.39 18.97 -51.36
CA ARG A 16 -6.82 17.92 -50.47
C ARG A 16 -5.46 18.32 -49.91
N GLU A 17 -4.60 18.95 -50.70
CA GLU A 17 -3.28 19.40 -50.24
C GLU A 17 -3.40 20.55 -49.25
N GLU A 18 -4.34 21.46 -49.47
CA GLU A 18 -4.65 22.56 -48.55
C GLU A 18 -5.24 22.05 -47.24
N GLN A 19 -6.14 21.06 -47.28
CA GLN A 19 -6.67 20.39 -46.09
C GLN A 19 -5.56 19.66 -45.30
N LYS A 20 -4.61 19.02 -45.99
CA LYS A 20 -3.42 18.41 -45.35
C LYS A 20 -2.52 19.45 -44.69
N ARG A 21 -2.32 20.61 -45.33
CA ARG A 21 -1.54 21.73 -44.76
C ARG A 21 -2.23 22.32 -43.53
N MET A 22 -3.54 22.50 -43.57
CA MET A 22 -4.35 22.96 -42.43
C MET A 22 -4.28 21.96 -41.25
N LEU A 23 -4.36 20.66 -41.53
CA LEU A 23 -4.21 19.61 -40.51
C LEU A 23 -2.80 19.60 -39.91
N ALA A 24 -1.76 19.81 -40.72
CA ALA A 24 -0.38 19.88 -40.24
C ALA A 24 -0.13 21.12 -39.36
N MET A 25 -0.71 22.27 -39.71
CA MET A 25 -0.63 23.50 -38.90
C MET A 25 -1.41 23.39 -37.58
N ARG A 26 -2.48 22.58 -37.54
CA ARG A 26 -3.21 22.26 -36.31
C ARG A 26 -2.45 21.29 -35.39
N GLY A 27 -1.43 20.62 -35.90
CA GLY A 27 -0.62 19.64 -35.17
C GLY A 27 0.64 20.19 -34.48
N GLY A 28 0.88 21.50 -34.47
CA GLY A 28 2.13 22.06 -33.99
C GLY A 28 1.98 23.25 -33.05
N ARG A 29 1.83 22.99 -31.75
CA ARG A 29 2.47 23.74 -30.64
C ARG A 29 2.01 23.19 -29.29
N GLY A 30 2.88 22.36 -28.73
CA GLY A 30 2.76 21.84 -27.37
C GLY A 30 4.08 21.21 -26.95
N ARG A 31 5.18 22.00 -26.98
CA ARG A 31 6.37 21.69 -26.17
C ARG A 31 6.01 21.97 -24.71
N GLY A 32 5.08 21.17 -24.18
CA GLY A 32 4.80 21.13 -22.76
C GLY A 32 5.93 20.37 -22.11
N ASN A 33 6.66 21.00 -21.20
CA ASN A 33 7.39 20.30 -20.17
C ASN A 33 6.42 19.28 -19.57
N GLY A 34 6.61 18.00 -19.88
CA GLY A 34 5.77 16.93 -19.40
C GLY A 34 5.97 16.77 -17.91
N LYS A 35 5.28 17.59 -17.10
CA LYS A 35 4.90 17.19 -15.75
C LYS A 35 4.15 15.88 -15.94
N LYS A 36 4.81 14.76 -15.65
CA LYS A 36 4.14 13.48 -15.47
C LYS A 36 3.31 13.63 -14.20
N GLU A 37 2.10 14.15 -14.35
CA GLU A 37 1.10 14.11 -13.30
C GLU A 37 0.83 12.62 -13.02
N MET A 38 1.17 12.20 -11.82
CA MET A 38 1.08 10.81 -11.41
C MET A 38 -0.33 10.56 -10.89
N GLU A 39 -1.17 10.02 -11.78
CA GLU A 39 -2.54 9.62 -11.43
C GLU A 39 -2.54 8.26 -10.71
N PRO A 40 -3.42 8.06 -9.72
CA PRO A 40 -3.56 6.76 -9.07
C PRO A 40 -4.07 5.72 -10.08
N LEU A 41 -3.43 4.55 -10.13
CA LEU A 41 -3.84 3.47 -11.04
C LEU A 41 -5.25 2.95 -10.73
N PHE A 42 -5.63 2.92 -9.44
CA PHE A 42 -6.95 2.57 -8.96
C PHE A 42 -7.11 2.96 -7.48
N CYS A 43 -8.35 3.22 -7.06
CA CYS A 43 -8.71 3.54 -5.68
C CYS A 43 -9.69 2.50 -5.13
N MET A 44 -9.32 1.82 -4.04
CA MET A 44 -10.16 0.83 -3.38
C MET A 44 -10.84 1.46 -2.16
N ARG A 45 -12.18 1.54 -2.19
CA ARG A 45 -12.99 2.19 -1.15
C ARG A 45 -13.72 1.12 -0.35
N GLY A 46 -13.78 1.28 0.98
CA GLY A 46 -14.56 0.38 1.83
C GLY A 46 -14.27 0.41 3.33
N HIS A 47 -13.19 1.05 3.78
CA HIS A 47 -13.05 1.40 5.21
C HIS A 47 -14.08 2.46 5.60
N GLY A 48 -14.65 2.31 6.79
CA GLY A 48 -15.64 3.23 7.35
C GLY A 48 -15.02 4.46 8.02
N CYS A 49 -13.72 4.42 8.33
CA CYS A 49 -12.94 5.50 8.92
C CYS A 49 -11.55 5.60 8.25
N ALA A 50 -10.64 6.38 8.84
CA ALA A 50 -9.28 6.54 8.33
C ALA A 50 -8.55 5.18 8.21
N VAL A 51 -7.82 5.01 7.10
CA VAL A 51 -6.92 3.87 6.93
C VAL A 51 -5.61 4.23 7.59
N LEU A 52 -5.24 3.51 8.64
CA LEU A 52 -4.06 3.83 9.45
C LEU A 52 -2.82 3.10 8.94
N CYS A 53 -2.99 1.92 8.36
CA CYS A 53 -1.89 1.10 7.88
C CYS A 53 -2.30 0.21 6.70
N CYS A 54 -1.31 -0.13 5.86
CA CYS A 54 -1.47 -1.10 4.79
C CYS A 54 -0.15 -1.82 4.50
N CYS A 55 -0.24 -3.08 4.07
CA CYS A 55 0.93 -3.88 3.70
C CYS A 55 0.61 -4.81 2.53
N PHE A 56 1.60 -5.03 1.65
CA PHE A 56 1.51 -6.05 0.63
C PHE A 56 1.76 -7.42 1.23
N HIS A 57 0.97 -8.40 0.81
CA HIS A 57 1.31 -9.78 1.09
C HIS A 57 2.57 -10.19 0.29
N PRO A 58 3.46 -11.04 0.84
CA PRO A 58 4.71 -11.43 0.16
C PRO A 58 4.52 -12.02 -1.25
N SER A 59 3.38 -12.66 -1.51
CA SER A 59 3.03 -13.17 -2.85
C SER A 59 2.66 -12.10 -3.88
N GLY A 60 2.47 -10.84 -3.46
CA GLY A 60 2.12 -9.71 -4.33
C GLY A 60 0.71 -9.75 -4.93
N LYS A 61 -0.16 -10.68 -4.50
CA LYS A 61 -1.53 -10.83 -5.05
C LYS A 61 -2.60 -10.03 -4.30
N ILE A 62 -2.36 -9.74 -3.03
CA ILE A 62 -3.30 -9.05 -2.15
C ILE A 62 -2.61 -7.92 -1.39
N ILE A 63 -3.43 -6.97 -0.92
CA ILE A 63 -3.07 -5.97 0.07
C ILE A 63 -3.91 -6.20 1.32
N VAL A 64 -3.31 -6.04 2.49
CA VAL A 64 -4.04 -5.96 3.76
C VAL A 64 -4.00 -4.51 4.25
N SER A 65 -5.12 -4.01 4.74
CA SER A 65 -5.20 -2.69 5.38
C SER A 65 -5.90 -2.76 6.73
N GLY A 66 -5.46 -1.93 7.67
CA GLY A 66 -6.06 -1.73 8.97
C GLY A 66 -6.64 -0.31 9.08
N GLY A 67 -7.85 -0.22 9.61
CA GLY A 67 -8.56 1.05 9.77
C GLY A 67 -8.77 1.44 11.22
N GLU A 68 -9.03 2.73 11.43
CA GLU A 68 -9.53 3.27 12.70
C GLU A 68 -10.93 2.74 13.05
N ASP A 69 -11.66 2.25 12.05
CA ASP A 69 -12.94 1.56 12.19
C ASP A 69 -12.84 0.21 12.92
N GLY A 70 -11.64 -0.16 13.40
CA GLY A 70 -11.38 -1.42 14.08
C GLY A 70 -11.46 -2.63 13.16
N THR A 71 -11.42 -2.41 11.84
CA THR A 71 -11.48 -3.48 10.84
C THR A 71 -10.15 -3.69 10.15
N LEU A 72 -9.91 -4.95 9.81
CA LEU A 72 -8.86 -5.38 8.92
C LEU A 72 -9.50 -5.84 7.61
N LYS A 73 -9.04 -5.28 6.48
CA LYS A 73 -9.57 -5.64 5.16
C LYS A 73 -8.48 -6.24 4.28
N ILE A 74 -8.86 -7.26 3.51
CA ILE A 74 -8.02 -7.87 2.47
C ILE A 74 -8.56 -7.49 1.11
N TRP A 75 -7.68 -7.02 0.25
CA TRP A 75 -7.99 -6.55 -1.09
C TRP A 75 -7.30 -7.40 -2.14
N SER A 76 -8.05 -7.87 -3.13
CA SER A 76 -7.47 -8.50 -4.32
C SER A 76 -6.94 -7.43 -5.25
N LEU A 77 -5.68 -7.52 -5.65
CA LEU A 77 -5.12 -6.60 -6.67
C LEU A 77 -5.64 -6.91 -8.07
N LYS A 78 -5.97 -8.18 -8.35
CA LYS A 78 -6.49 -8.60 -9.65
C LYS A 78 -7.95 -8.19 -9.83
N ILE A 79 -8.77 -8.45 -8.81
CA ILE A 79 -10.22 -8.17 -8.84
C ILE A 79 -10.51 -6.72 -8.43
N ARG A 80 -9.55 -6.04 -7.77
CA ARG A 80 -9.64 -4.65 -7.28
C ARG A 80 -10.81 -4.43 -6.33
N ARG A 81 -11.06 -5.42 -5.47
CA ARG A 81 -12.16 -5.41 -4.50
C ARG A 81 -11.71 -5.97 -3.16
N CYS A 82 -12.45 -5.58 -2.12
CA CYS A 82 -12.36 -6.17 -0.80
C CYS A 82 -12.88 -7.61 -0.88
N ILE A 83 -12.03 -8.58 -0.53
CA ILE A 83 -12.38 -10.00 -0.47
C ILE A 83 -12.87 -10.35 0.94
N LEU A 84 -12.20 -9.81 1.96
CA LEU A 84 -12.44 -10.12 3.36
C LEU A 84 -12.45 -8.83 4.17
N SER A 85 -13.39 -8.73 5.09
CA SER A 85 -13.49 -7.65 6.07
C SER A 85 -13.70 -8.27 7.44
N LEU A 86 -12.75 -8.07 8.34
CA LEU A 86 -12.74 -8.67 9.67
C LEU A 86 -12.75 -7.58 10.73
N SER A 87 -13.71 -7.60 11.65
CA SER A 87 -13.70 -6.70 12.81
C SER A 87 -12.78 -7.29 13.88
N LEU A 88 -11.79 -6.52 14.32
CA LEU A 88 -10.82 -6.93 15.33
C LEU A 88 -11.15 -6.40 16.73
N THR A 89 -12.18 -5.56 16.84
CA THR A 89 -12.66 -5.00 18.11
C THR A 89 -13.18 -6.13 18.99
N ASN A 90 -12.66 -6.23 20.22
CA ASN A 90 -13.18 -7.17 21.21
C ASN A 90 -14.38 -6.54 21.94
N PRO A 91 -15.59 -7.11 21.82
CA PRO A 91 -16.78 -6.56 22.46
C PRO A 91 -16.68 -6.44 23.99
N GLN A 92 -15.81 -7.22 24.62
CA GLN A 92 -15.68 -7.25 26.08
C GLN A 92 -14.79 -6.14 26.64
N THR A 93 -13.92 -5.53 25.83
CA THR A 93 -12.91 -4.57 26.31
C THR A 93 -13.31 -3.11 26.06
N SER A 94 -14.08 -2.83 25.01
CA SER A 94 -14.58 -1.47 24.75
C SER A 94 -15.83 -1.47 23.86
N LYS A 95 -16.75 -0.55 24.12
CA LYS A 95 -17.91 -0.27 23.25
C LYS A 95 -17.51 0.37 21.92
N ASP A 96 -16.37 1.06 21.90
CA ASP A 96 -15.87 1.79 20.73
C ASP A 96 -14.86 0.95 19.93
N PRO A 97 -14.82 1.11 18.58
CA PRO A 97 -13.89 0.40 17.73
C PRO A 97 -12.44 0.74 18.10
N THR A 98 -11.66 -0.28 18.43
CA THR A 98 -10.24 -0.13 18.71
C THR A 98 -9.48 -0.22 17.40
N GLY A 99 -9.18 0.93 16.81
CA GLY A 99 -8.49 1.05 15.52
C GLY A 99 -7.23 0.19 15.41
N VAL A 100 -7.03 -0.39 14.23
CA VAL A 100 -5.84 -1.18 13.89
C VAL A 100 -4.73 -0.21 13.48
N LEU A 101 -3.72 -0.05 14.33
CA LEU A 101 -2.66 0.94 14.14
C LEU A 101 -1.58 0.45 13.17
N SER A 102 -1.26 -0.85 13.20
CA SER A 102 -0.19 -1.41 12.38
C SER A 102 -0.49 -2.83 11.92
N VAL A 103 -0.02 -3.14 10.71
CA VAL A 103 -0.09 -4.46 10.07
C VAL A 103 1.27 -4.80 9.47
N SER A 104 1.78 -6.01 9.72
CA SER A 104 3.07 -6.45 9.18
C SER A 104 3.04 -7.94 8.84
N PHE A 105 3.51 -8.28 7.64
CA PHE A 105 3.74 -9.68 7.27
C PHE A 105 5.12 -10.15 7.73
N SER A 106 5.23 -11.42 8.10
CA SER A 106 6.51 -12.08 8.34
C SER A 106 7.27 -12.21 7.03
N SER A 107 8.52 -11.74 7.00
CA SER A 107 9.38 -11.86 5.81
C SER A 107 10.24 -13.14 5.81
N PHE A 108 10.07 -14.03 6.79
CA PHE A 108 10.93 -15.20 6.94
C PHE A 108 10.51 -16.35 6.00
N PRO A 109 11.44 -16.90 5.21
CA PRO A 109 11.17 -18.00 4.26
C PRO A 109 10.91 -19.36 4.94
N SER A 110 10.92 -19.43 6.27
CA SER A 110 10.83 -20.69 7.02
C SER A 110 9.42 -21.25 7.17
N PHE A 111 8.37 -20.42 7.05
CA PHE A 111 6.99 -20.88 7.19
C PHE A 111 6.34 -21.05 5.82
N SER A 112 5.67 -22.20 5.62
CA SER A 112 4.91 -22.52 4.41
C SER A 112 3.85 -21.46 4.06
N SER A 113 3.37 -20.72 5.07
CA SER A 113 2.40 -19.62 4.96
C SER A 113 2.91 -18.38 5.70
N PRO A 114 2.83 -17.18 5.11
CA PRO A 114 3.27 -15.97 5.79
C PRO A 114 2.33 -15.63 6.94
N LEU A 115 2.92 -15.27 8.08
CA LEU A 115 2.19 -14.79 9.25
C LEU A 115 1.93 -13.30 9.11
N LEU A 116 0.78 -12.86 9.60
CA LEU A 116 0.40 -11.46 9.69
C LEU A 116 0.32 -11.07 11.16
N ILE A 117 1.00 -10.01 11.55
CA ILE A 117 0.89 -9.41 12.87
C ILE A 117 0.06 -8.14 12.74
N THR A 118 -0.91 -7.99 13.63
CA THR A 118 -1.72 -6.77 13.75
C THR A 118 -1.62 -6.23 15.17
N GLN A 119 -1.47 -4.92 15.29
CA GLN A 119 -1.48 -4.23 16.59
C GLN A 119 -2.53 -3.12 16.56
N GLY A 120 -3.34 -3.04 17.62
CA GLY A 120 -4.38 -2.05 17.77
C GLY A 120 -4.26 -1.22 19.04
N ARG A 121 -5.21 -0.30 19.20
CA ARG A 121 -5.40 0.50 20.42
C ARG A 121 -5.87 -0.33 21.62
N ASP A 122 -6.31 -1.56 21.39
CA ASP A 122 -6.66 -2.55 22.42
C ASP A 122 -5.44 -3.03 23.23
N GLY A 123 -4.22 -2.66 22.83
CA GLY A 123 -3.01 -3.15 23.47
C GLY A 123 -2.78 -4.64 23.21
N VAL A 124 -3.50 -5.23 22.26
CA VAL A 124 -3.38 -6.65 21.92
C VAL A 124 -2.60 -6.79 20.62
N LEU A 125 -1.52 -7.56 20.67
CA LEU A 125 -0.85 -8.07 19.48
C LEU A 125 -1.53 -9.35 19.04
N LYS A 126 -2.05 -9.39 17.82
CA LYS A 126 -2.68 -10.58 17.24
C LYS A 126 -1.83 -11.10 16.10
N ILE A 127 -1.55 -12.40 16.13
CA ILE A 127 -0.80 -13.11 15.09
C ILE A 127 -1.79 -13.99 14.34
N TRP A 128 -1.80 -13.82 13.03
CA TRP A 128 -2.71 -14.46 12.11
C TRP A 128 -1.93 -15.29 11.11
N LYS A 129 -2.51 -16.41 10.71
CA LYS A 129 -2.14 -17.08 9.47
C LYS A 129 -3.05 -16.56 8.36
N CYS A 130 -2.43 -16.11 7.28
CA CYS A 130 -3.13 -15.60 6.10
C CYS A 130 -3.00 -16.62 4.97
N ASP A 131 -4.10 -17.31 4.67
CA ASP A 131 -4.16 -18.29 3.59
C ASP A 131 -4.91 -17.67 2.40
N ILE A 132 -4.33 -17.75 1.21
CA ILE A 132 -4.91 -17.22 -0.04
C ILE A 132 -5.33 -18.41 -0.91
N THR A 133 -6.57 -18.40 -1.36
CA THR A 133 -7.11 -19.42 -2.27
C THR A 133 -7.39 -18.86 -3.67
N GLY A 134 -7.24 -19.73 -4.67
CA GLY A 134 -7.40 -19.38 -6.08
C GLY A 134 -6.14 -18.79 -6.72
N LYS A 135 -5.98 -19.00 -8.03
CA LYS A 135 -4.82 -18.48 -8.80
C LYS A 135 -4.68 -16.96 -8.68
N HIS A 136 -5.81 -16.26 -8.60
CA HIS A 136 -5.91 -14.81 -8.62
C HIS A 136 -6.26 -14.17 -7.26
N ALA A 137 -6.13 -14.91 -6.15
CA ALA A 137 -6.59 -14.46 -4.84
C ALA A 137 -8.07 -14.04 -4.88
N GLU A 138 -8.92 -15.01 -5.19
CA GLU A 138 -10.38 -14.84 -5.27
C GLU A 138 -11.02 -14.96 -3.90
N SER A 139 -10.41 -15.72 -3.00
CA SER A 139 -10.80 -15.83 -1.61
C SER A 139 -9.56 -15.84 -0.71
N ALA A 140 -9.69 -15.26 0.48
CA ALA A 140 -8.65 -15.24 1.49
C ALA A 140 -9.27 -15.57 2.84
N SER A 141 -8.56 -16.33 3.65
CA SER A 141 -8.94 -16.61 5.03
C SER A 141 -7.86 -16.12 5.99
N LEU A 142 -8.32 -15.58 7.12
CA LEU A 142 -7.46 -15.24 8.24
C LEU A 142 -7.85 -16.13 9.41
N SER A 143 -6.87 -16.87 9.92
CA SER A 143 -7.04 -17.65 11.14
C SER A 143 -6.17 -17.04 12.23
N LEU A 144 -6.78 -16.72 13.38
CA LEU A 144 -6.06 -16.25 14.56
C LEU A 144 -5.25 -17.43 15.09
N LEU A 145 -3.92 -17.31 15.07
CA LEU A 145 -3.04 -18.31 15.68
C LEU A 145 -2.81 -18.00 17.14
N TRP A 146 -2.61 -16.73 17.46
CA TRP A 146 -2.26 -16.31 18.81
C TRP A 146 -2.60 -14.84 19.06
N SER A 147 -2.81 -14.50 20.33
CA SER A 147 -3.01 -13.12 20.79
C SER A 147 -2.28 -12.88 22.10
N LEU A 148 -1.64 -11.73 22.22
CA LEU A 148 -0.99 -11.25 23.44
C LEU A 148 -1.56 -9.93 23.87
N GLU A 149 -2.10 -9.89 25.08
CA GLU A 149 -2.54 -8.66 25.70
C GLU A 149 -1.36 -8.03 26.45
N LEU A 150 -0.89 -6.89 25.96
CA LEU A 150 0.13 -6.08 26.64
C LEU A 150 -0.58 -5.23 27.69
N LYS A 151 -0.91 -5.83 28.84
CA LYS A 151 -1.35 -5.04 30.01
C LYS A 151 -0.16 -4.28 30.56
N THR A 152 -0.03 -3.01 30.20
CA THR A 152 0.75 -2.09 31.04
C THR A 152 -0.02 -1.94 32.34
N LYS A 153 0.42 -2.61 33.41
CA LYS A 153 0.03 -2.18 34.75
C LYS A 153 0.62 -0.77 34.94
N GLY A 154 -0.17 0.26 34.69
CA GLY A 154 0.07 1.63 35.14
C GLY A 154 1.42 2.25 34.76
N PHE A 155 1.86 2.18 33.50
CA PHE A 155 3.02 2.96 33.06
C PHE A 155 2.57 4.26 32.40
N CYS A 156 2.78 5.38 33.10
CA CYS A 156 2.66 6.72 32.54
C CYS A 156 3.93 6.99 31.72
N PRO A 157 3.85 7.28 30.40
CA PRO A 157 5.02 7.41 29.53
C PRO A 157 5.88 8.67 29.78
N PHE A 158 5.59 9.45 30.83
CA PHE A 158 6.31 10.68 31.20
C PHE A 158 7.11 10.57 32.51
N ASP A 159 7.13 9.41 33.18
CA ASP A 159 7.85 9.28 34.44
C ASP A 159 9.34 8.98 34.20
N VAL A 160 10.14 10.04 34.11
CA VAL A 160 11.62 10.01 33.91
C VAL A 160 12.35 9.52 35.17
N SER A 161 11.64 9.29 36.28
CA SER A 161 12.24 8.94 37.58
C SER A 161 12.80 7.52 37.68
N LEU A 162 12.54 6.64 36.70
CA LEU A 162 12.96 5.23 36.73
C LEU A 162 14.00 4.86 35.66
N LEU A 163 14.89 5.78 35.29
CA LEU A 163 16.12 5.40 34.61
C LEU A 163 17.04 4.67 35.62
N PRO A 164 17.45 3.42 35.37
CA PRO A 164 18.39 2.71 36.25
C PRO A 164 19.72 3.49 36.26
N SER A 165 20.17 3.90 37.46
CA SER A 165 21.32 4.79 37.68
C SER A 165 22.70 4.17 37.38
N SER A 166 22.77 3.10 36.59
CA SER A 166 24.04 2.47 36.23
C SER A 166 23.91 1.62 34.98
N LEU A 167 24.13 2.22 33.81
CA LEU A 167 24.58 1.47 32.65
C LEU A 167 26.11 1.32 32.77
N PRO A 168 26.68 0.10 32.70
CA PRO A 168 28.12 -0.03 32.59
C PRO A 168 28.54 0.52 31.22
N PHE A 169 29.51 1.44 31.23
CA PHE A 169 30.17 1.96 30.05
C PHE A 169 30.56 0.81 29.11
N LEU A 170 29.97 0.75 27.92
CA LEU A 170 30.52 0.01 26.80
C LEU A 170 31.83 0.69 26.42
N SER A 171 32.96 0.07 26.79
CA SER A 171 34.26 0.45 26.28
C SER A 171 34.28 0.22 24.77
N THR A 172 34.30 1.33 24.03
CA THR A 172 34.64 1.33 22.61
C THR A 172 36.11 0.94 22.48
N SER A 173 36.40 -0.30 22.08
CA SER A 173 37.72 -0.64 21.54
C SER A 173 37.81 -0.09 20.12
N SER A 174 38.28 1.14 20.02
CA SER A 174 38.75 1.74 18.78
C SER A 174 39.98 0.98 18.31
N SER A 175 39.86 0.31 17.17
CA SER A 175 40.97 -0.13 16.34
C SER A 175 41.85 1.07 15.99
N SER A 176 43.11 1.04 16.45
CA SER A 176 44.18 1.87 15.92
C SER A 176 45.22 0.95 15.29
N SER A 177 45.23 0.97 13.96
CA SER A 177 46.37 0.62 13.15
C SER A 177 47.42 1.71 13.28
N SER A 178 48.63 1.36 13.69
CA SER A 178 49.83 2.15 13.39
C SER A 178 51.05 1.25 13.28
N SER A 179 51.79 1.55 12.24
CA SER A 179 52.91 0.86 11.62
C SER A 179 54.24 0.95 12.38
N SER A 180 55.15 0.04 11.96
CA SER A 180 56.61 0.20 11.82
C SER A 180 57.48 0.37 13.07
N SER A 181 58.32 -0.63 13.33
CA SER A 181 59.79 -0.57 13.12
C SER A 181 60.34 -1.99 13.05
#